data_AF-A0A482ZIY2-F1
#
_entry.id   AF-A0A482ZIY2-F1
#
_cell.length_a   1.000
_cell.length_b   1.000
_cell.length_c   1.000
_cell.angle_alpha   90.00
_cell.angle_beta   90.00
_cell.angle_gamma   90.00
#
_symmetry.space_group_name_H-M   'P 1'
#
loop_
_entity.id
_entity.type
_entity.pdbx_description
1 polymer ?
#
loop_
_entity_poly.entity_id
_entity_poly.type
_entity_poly.pdbx_seq_one_letter_code
_entity_poly.pdbx_strand_id
1 'polypeptide(L)'
;MDEPEWEVNPRFCHAVSALLVDRHEPLETEIILICRSGNRSLDAGKALTKKGFKNVAHITTGFEGELDEFKQRSNLGGWCYDNLPWEQC
;
A
#
# COMPACT_ATOMS: atom_id res chain seq x y z
N MET A 1 -20.22 10.93 15.00
CA MET A 1 -19.53 9.89 14.22
C MET A 1 -18.13 9.89 14.75
N ASP A 2 -17.79 8.89 15.57
CA ASP A 2 -16.42 8.76 16.05
C ASP A 2 -15.53 8.46 14.85
N GLU A 3 -14.54 9.32 14.63
CA GLU A 3 -13.53 9.08 13.60
C GLU A 3 -12.81 7.77 13.89
N PRO A 4 -12.44 6.97 12.87
CA PRO A 4 -11.76 5.71 13.11
C PRO A 4 -10.46 5.95 13.88
N GLU A 5 -10.14 5.10 14.85
CA GLU A 5 -8.97 5.25 15.72
C GLU A 5 -7.62 5.08 15.00
N TRP A 6 -7.62 4.80 13.69
CA TRP A 6 -6.42 4.61 12.86
C TRP A 6 -5.40 3.63 13.46
N GLU A 7 -5.88 2.58 14.14
CA GLU A 7 -5.03 1.60 14.80
C GLU A 7 -4.27 0.71 13.81
N VAL A 8 -3.07 0.30 14.21
CA VAL A 8 -2.27 -0.69 13.47
C VAL A 8 -2.94 -2.06 13.57
N ASN A 9 -3.26 -2.67 12.43
CA ASN A 9 -3.84 -4.01 12.40
C ASN A 9 -2.77 -5.08 12.76
N PRO A 10 -2.85 -5.75 13.93
CA PRO A 10 -1.85 -6.74 14.33
C PRO A 10 -1.88 -8.01 13.47
N ARG A 11 -2.96 -8.26 12.74
CA ARG A 11 -3.12 -9.44 11.87
C ARG A 11 -2.72 -9.17 10.41
N PHE A 12 -2.26 -7.97 10.08
CA PHE A 12 -1.95 -7.59 8.69
C PHE A 12 -1.03 -8.61 8.00
N CYS A 13 0.11 -8.94 8.60
CA CYS A 13 1.06 -9.89 8.00
C CYS A 13 0.45 -11.30 7.85
N HIS A 14 -0.40 -11.73 8.79
CA HIS A 14 -1.05 -13.03 8.73
C HIS A 14 -2.08 -13.09 7.59
N ALA A 15 -2.85 -12.00 7.39
CA ALA A 15 -3.78 -11.89 6.27
C ALA A 15 -3.05 -11.96 4.92
N VAL A 16 -1.90 -11.28 4.78
CA VAL A 16 -1.07 -11.37 3.56
C VAL A 16 -0.57 -12.80 3.34
N SER A 17 -0.04 -13.46 4.38
CA SER A 17 0.38 -14.87 4.26
C SER A 17 -0.77 -15.79 3.84
N ALA A 18 -1.98 -15.57 4.36
CA ALA A 18 -3.15 -16.38 4.01
C ALA A 18 -3.54 -16.25 2.52
N LEU A 19 -3.38 -15.07 1.92
CA LEU A 19 -3.64 -14.84 0.48
C LEU A 19 -2.64 -15.55 -0.43
N LEU A 20 -1.48 -15.96 0.12
CA LEU A 20 -0.38 -16.56 -0.63
C LEU A 20 -0.20 -18.05 -0.36
N VAL A 21 -1.15 -18.69 0.34
CA VAL A 21 -1.05 -20.09 0.79
C VAL A 21 -0.84 -21.08 -0.36
N ASP A 22 -1.39 -20.78 -1.55
CA ASP A 22 -1.28 -21.64 -2.74
C ASP A 22 -0.02 -21.38 -3.57
N ARG A 23 0.86 -20.46 -3.14
CA ARG A 23 2.14 -20.19 -3.81
C ARG A 23 3.18 -21.22 -3.36
N HIS A 24 3.99 -21.70 -4.29
CA HIS A 24 5.08 -22.64 -4.00
C HIS A 24 6.08 -22.08 -2.97
N GLU A 25 6.38 -20.78 -3.07
CA GLU A 25 7.28 -20.05 -2.16
C GLU A 25 6.62 -18.72 -1.72
N PRO A 26 5.77 -18.75 -0.67
CA PRO A 26 5.01 -17.57 -0.26
C PRO A 26 5.87 -16.38 0.19
N LEU A 27 7.04 -16.64 0.79
CA LEU A 27 7.96 -15.58 1.26
C LEU A 27 8.79 -14.96 0.13
N GLU A 28 8.95 -15.65 -1.01
CA GLU A 28 9.65 -15.18 -2.20
C GLU A 28 8.70 -14.52 -3.20
N THR A 29 7.39 -14.57 -2.97
CA THR A 29 6.39 -13.94 -3.84
C THR A 29 6.61 -12.43 -3.89
N GLU A 30 6.59 -11.87 -5.11
CA GLU A 30 6.68 -10.43 -5.30
C GLU A 30 5.39 -9.73 -4.87
N ILE A 31 5.53 -8.72 -4.01
CA ILE A 31 4.43 -7.95 -3.42
C ILE A 31 4.68 -6.47 -3.66
N ILE A 32 3.79 -5.83 -4.42
CA ILE A 32 3.79 -4.38 -4.63
C ILE A 32 2.61 -3.78 -3.86
N LEU A 33 2.92 -2.91 -2.91
CA LEU A 33 1.93 -2.26 -2.04
C LEU A 33 1.59 -0.86 -2.55
N ILE A 34 0.31 -0.53 -2.56
CA ILE A 34 -0.19 0.80 -2.85
C ILE A 34 -1.17 1.25 -1.75
N CYS A 35 -1.10 2.52 -1.39
CA CYS A 35 -2.11 3.20 -0.57
C CYS A 35 -2.44 4.56 -1.22
N ARG A 36 -3.15 5.45 -0.52
CA ARG A 36 -3.53 6.75 -1.10
C ARG A 36 -2.34 7.65 -1.47
N SER A 37 -1.33 7.78 -0.59
CA SER A 37 -0.22 8.73 -0.76
C SER A 37 1.16 8.18 -0.36
N GLY A 38 1.33 6.84 -0.39
CA GLY A 38 2.61 6.18 -0.08
C GLY A 38 2.93 5.94 1.41
N ASN A 39 2.39 6.74 2.33
CA ASN A 39 2.74 6.66 3.76
C ASN A 39 2.40 5.31 4.41
N ARG A 40 1.16 4.82 4.25
CA ARG A 40 0.72 3.55 4.86
C ARG A 40 1.35 2.33 4.18
N SER A 41 1.62 2.41 2.88
CA SER A 41 2.24 1.31 2.14
C SER A 41 3.72 1.14 2.51
N LEU A 42 4.41 2.20 2.92
CA LEU A 42 5.76 2.13 3.50
C LEU A 42 5.77 1.32 4.80
N ASP A 43 4.87 1.61 5.73
CA ASP A 43 4.82 0.91 7.02
C ASP A 43 4.35 -0.54 6.88
N ALA A 44 3.40 -0.80 5.99
CA ALA A 44 3.00 -2.14 5.60
C ALA A 44 4.19 -2.93 4.99
N GLY A 45 4.97 -2.29 4.12
CA GLY A 45 6.17 -2.90 3.53
C GLY A 45 7.19 -3.29 4.60
N LYS A 46 7.52 -2.38 5.52
CA LYS A 46 8.40 -2.66 6.65
C LYS A 46 7.89 -3.83 7.51
N ALA A 47 6.58 -3.92 7.73
CA ALA A 47 5.99 -5.01 8.51
C ALA A 47 6.16 -6.38 7.81
N LEU A 48 5.94 -6.45 6.49
CA LEU A 48 6.15 -7.67 5.70
C LEU A 48 7.63 -8.07 5.66
N THR A 49 8.54 -7.12 5.42
CA THR A 49 9.98 -7.40 5.44
C THR A 49 10.42 -7.94 6.80
N LYS A 50 9.93 -7.37 7.92
CA LYS A 50 10.19 -7.89 9.27
C LYS A 50 9.63 -9.31 9.48
N LYS A 51 8.55 -9.67 8.79
CA LYS A 51 7.96 -11.02 8.85
C LYS A 51 8.71 -12.05 8.00
N GLY A 52 9.60 -11.61 7.10
CA GLY A 52 10.48 -12.47 6.32
C GLY A 52 10.20 -12.49 4.82
N PHE A 53 9.22 -11.73 4.33
CA PHE A 53 8.98 -11.56 2.89
C PHE A 53 10.19 -10.87 2.24
N LYS A 54 10.65 -11.41 1.11
CA LYS A 54 11.90 -10.98 0.47
C LYS A 54 11.70 -9.91 -0.59
N ASN A 55 10.63 -10.02 -1.35
CA ASN A 55 10.40 -9.21 -2.55
C ASN A 55 9.22 -8.25 -2.32
N VAL A 56 9.45 -7.20 -1.51
CA VAL A 56 8.42 -6.22 -1.14
C VAL A 56 8.79 -4.84 -1.64
N ALA A 57 7.93 -4.26 -2.48
CA ALA A 57 8.02 -2.89 -2.95
C ALA A 57 6.76 -2.11 -2.58
N HIS A 58 6.84 -0.79 -2.60
CA HIS A 58 5.66 0.07 -2.48
C HIS A 58 5.76 1.27 -3.42
N ILE A 59 4.60 1.77 -3.85
CA ILE A 59 4.52 2.98 -4.67
C ILE A 59 4.65 4.19 -3.75
N THR A 60 5.74 4.93 -3.91
CA THR A 60 6.14 6.05 -3.04
C THR A 60 5.16 7.20 -3.08
N THR A 61 4.55 7.49 -4.23
CA THR A 61 3.53 8.51 -4.40
C THR A 61 2.12 8.01 -4.09
N GLY A 62 1.91 6.70 -3.99
CA GLY A 62 0.58 6.10 -3.82
C GLY A 62 -0.34 6.30 -5.03
N PHE A 63 -1.63 6.12 -4.80
CA PHE A 63 -2.65 6.19 -5.85
C PHE A 63 -2.99 7.63 -6.25
N GLU A 64 -3.24 8.50 -5.26
CA GLU A 64 -3.69 9.88 -5.47
C GLU A 64 -2.59 10.92 -5.18
N GLY A 65 -1.44 10.52 -4.63
CA GLY A 65 -0.40 11.49 -4.27
C GLY A 65 -0.71 12.29 -3.02
N GLU A 66 0.15 13.27 -2.73
CA GLU A 66 0.01 14.21 -1.61
C GLU A 66 -1.04 15.30 -1.88
N LEU A 67 -1.43 16.03 -0.83
CA LEU A 67 -2.31 17.19 -0.97
C LEU A 67 -1.55 18.38 -1.55
N ASP A 68 -2.18 19.10 -2.46
CA ASP A 68 -1.70 20.41 -2.93
C ASP A 68 -2.08 21.56 -2.00
N GLU A 69 -1.73 22.79 -2.40
CA GLU A 69 -2.04 24.02 -1.67
C GLU A 69 -3.54 24.27 -1.48
N PHE A 70 -4.39 23.67 -2.33
CA PHE A 70 -5.85 23.73 -2.27
C PHE A 70 -6.48 22.54 -1.55
N LYS A 71 -5.66 21.68 -0.93
CA LYS A 71 -6.07 20.43 -0.27
C LYS A 71 -6.76 19.44 -1.24
N GLN A 72 -6.34 19.42 -2.48
CA GLN A 72 -6.75 18.45 -3.49
C GLN A 72 -5.63 17.44 -3.76
N ARG A 73 -6.00 16.25 -4.21
CA ARG A 73 -5.05 15.18 -4.59
C ARG A 73 -5.06 14.99 -6.11
N SER A 74 -4.15 14.15 -6.59
CA SER A 74 -3.94 13.83 -8.00
C SER A 74 -3.41 14.99 -8.85
N ASN A 75 -2.87 16.03 -8.19
CA ASN A 75 -2.32 17.24 -8.84
C ASN A 75 -0.79 17.35 -8.76
N LEU A 76 -0.16 16.71 -7.76
CA LEU A 76 1.30 16.80 -7.53
C LEU A 76 2.05 15.49 -7.82
N GLY A 77 1.34 14.37 -7.90
CA GLY A 77 1.93 13.04 -8.07
C GLY A 77 0.90 11.95 -7.79
N GLY A 78 1.34 10.70 -7.92
CA GLY A 78 0.50 9.52 -7.68
C GLY A 78 0.07 8.85 -8.99
N TRP A 79 -0.37 7.60 -8.89
CA TRP A 79 -0.81 6.78 -10.01
C TRP A 79 -1.79 7.50 -10.95
N CYS A 80 -2.76 8.24 -10.38
CA CYS A 80 -3.73 9.01 -11.14
C CYS A 80 -3.10 10.19 -11.89
N TYR A 81 -2.17 10.91 -11.25
CA TYR A 81 -1.45 12.04 -11.86
C TYR A 81 -0.53 11.58 -13.00
N ASP A 82 0.13 10.44 -12.81
CA ASP A 82 1.07 9.86 -13.78
C ASP A 82 0.36 9.25 -15.02
N ASN A 83 -0.97 9.41 -15.14
CA ASN A 83 -1.81 8.86 -16.21
C ASN A 83 -1.66 7.33 -16.40
N LEU A 84 -1.39 6.61 -15.32
CA LEU A 84 -1.35 5.15 -15.33
C LEU A 84 -2.78 4.58 -15.44
N PRO A 85 -2.99 3.34 -15.92
CA PRO A 85 -4.34 2.81 -16.08
C PRO A 85 -5.10 2.67 -14.76
N TRP A 86 -6.29 3.27 -14.67
CA TRP A 86 -7.25 3.10 -13.57
C TRP A 86 -8.66 3.49 -14.02
N GLU A 87 -9.68 3.04 -13.30
CA GLU A 87 -11.08 3.40 -13.53
C GLU A 87 -11.83 3.60 -12.21
N GLN A 88 -12.88 4.41 -12.22
CA GLN A 88 -13.82 4.59 -11.12
C GLN A 88 -15.24 4.41 -11.66
N CYS A 89 -15.97 3.46 -11.11
CA CYS A 89 -17.38 3.20 -11.40
C CYS A 89 -18.29 3.74 -10.30
#